data_AF-A0A6C2U865-F1
#
_entry.id   AF-A0A6C2U865-F1
#
_cell.length_a   1.000
_cell.length_b   1.000
_cell.length_c   1.000
_cell.angle_alpha   90.00
_cell.angle_beta   90.00
_cell.angle_gamma   90.00
#
_symmetry.space_group_name_H-M   'P 1'
#
loop_
_entity.id
_entity.type
_entity.pdbx_description
1 polymer ?
#
loop_
_entity_poly.entity_id
_entity_poly.type
_entity_poly.pdbx_seq_one_letter_code
_entity_poly.pdbx_strand_id
1 'polypeptide(L)'
;MSEEKKEQNDFLSGHEELLNSIKKKPEPETVEAPAVEPVAEEPVVEEPAPVEEATTPEPEPVVEEVEETIEEPEPVEEEPEPVGEEPAVVVQDPIDDIPEVVEVKPAKLPPKKKEPATPAEAKKQKHENLKNAEVQEVLKVFQKYAKPVATAIVAVCAVVLFNSFMKNSRMKKEYAADAALLAAKSATDYQAILDDYGKTPSAPLAMMGLAQEKFNAGQLDEAASLYGKFTKNYPKHEMAAQAEFNQITCKEAKGELGEASILYGDFKTKHEGSHLAPVALLGKARCYELLDNHAEAKIVFEEVMVFYPDSAWAQIAEAQLGVVESKLK
;
A
#
# COMPACT_ATOMS: atom_id res chain seq x y z
N MET A 1 -21.80 -13.92 26.82
CA MET A 1 -23.11 -13.62 26.18
C MET A 1 -23.58 -12.16 26.35
N SER A 2 -23.06 -11.36 27.29
CA SER A 2 -23.50 -9.96 27.49
C SER A 2 -22.70 -8.91 26.73
N GLU A 3 -21.40 -9.13 26.48
CA GLU A 3 -20.54 -8.16 25.77
C GLU A 3 -20.76 -8.19 24.26
N GLU A 4 -20.83 -9.38 23.66
CA GLU A 4 -21.10 -9.55 22.22
C GLU A 4 -22.47 -8.99 21.80
N LYS A 5 -23.50 -9.14 22.65
CA LYS A 5 -24.80 -8.50 22.43
C LYS A 5 -24.75 -6.98 22.53
N LYS A 6 -23.86 -6.44 23.37
CA LYS A 6 -23.69 -5.00 23.51
C LYS A 6 -22.93 -4.41 22.32
N GLU A 7 -21.85 -5.05 21.88
CA GLU A 7 -21.09 -4.62 20.70
C GLU A 7 -21.92 -4.72 19.42
N GLN A 8 -22.72 -5.77 19.26
CA GLN A 8 -23.67 -5.88 18.13
C GLN A 8 -24.70 -4.76 18.14
N ASN A 9 -25.23 -4.40 19.31
CA ASN A 9 -26.24 -3.35 19.44
C ASN A 9 -25.66 -1.94 19.25
N ASP A 10 -24.43 -1.70 19.72
CA ASP A 10 -23.72 -0.44 19.53
C ASP A 10 -23.33 -0.25 18.04
N PHE A 11 -22.91 -1.30 17.35
CA PHE A 11 -22.64 -1.28 15.90
C PHE A 11 -23.92 -1.01 15.08
N LEU A 12 -25.03 -1.66 15.46
CA LEU A 12 -26.35 -1.45 14.88
C LEU A 12 -26.80 0.01 14.96
N SER A 13 -26.71 0.60 16.16
CA SER A 13 -27.12 1.98 16.40
C SER A 13 -26.28 2.96 15.57
N GLY A 14 -24.97 2.76 15.50
CA GLY A 14 -24.08 3.65 14.73
C GLY A 14 -24.34 3.61 13.23
N HIS A 15 -24.55 2.42 12.66
CA HIS A 15 -24.80 2.28 11.23
C HIS A 15 -26.20 2.81 10.83
N GLU A 16 -27.21 2.59 11.68
CA GLU A 16 -28.56 3.09 11.42
C GLU A 16 -28.65 4.61 11.58
N GLU A 17 -27.96 5.21 12.56
CA GLU A 17 -27.86 6.67 12.68
C GLU A 17 -27.16 7.31 11.47
N LEU A 18 -26.09 6.69 10.94
CA LEU A 18 -25.41 7.19 9.75
C LEU A 18 -26.32 7.15 8.51
N LEU A 19 -27.03 6.04 8.29
CA LEU A 19 -27.98 5.93 7.18
C LEU A 19 -29.18 6.88 7.33
N ASN A 20 -29.67 7.08 8.55
CA ASN A 20 -30.77 8.03 8.82
C ASN A 20 -30.32 9.50 8.69
N SER A 21 -29.07 9.82 9.03
CA SER A 21 -28.48 11.15 8.79
C SER A 21 -28.43 11.47 7.29
N ILE A 22 -28.08 10.49 6.45
CA ILE A 22 -28.04 10.66 4.98
C ILE A 22 -29.43 10.86 4.38
N LYS A 23 -30.45 10.17 4.90
CA LYS A 23 -31.85 10.40 4.49
C LYS A 23 -32.36 11.79 4.83
N LYS A 24 -31.76 12.46 5.82
CA LYS A 24 -32.04 13.85 6.18
C LYS A 24 -31.20 14.77 5.28
N LYS A 25 -31.65 14.95 4.03
CA LYS A 25 -31.11 15.89 3.04
C LYS A 25 -30.56 17.17 3.73
N PRO A 26 -29.32 17.61 3.47
CA PRO A 26 -28.89 18.92 3.94
C PRO A 26 -29.77 19.96 3.25
N GLU A 27 -30.58 20.66 4.03
CA GLU A 27 -31.14 21.93 3.60
C GLU A 27 -29.96 22.82 3.18
N PRO A 28 -30.02 23.49 2.02
CA PRO A 28 -28.94 24.38 1.62
C PRO A 28 -28.85 25.48 2.69
N GLU A 29 -27.75 25.49 3.43
CA GLU A 29 -27.41 26.61 4.30
C GLU A 29 -27.47 27.89 3.45
N THR A 30 -28.38 28.77 3.82
CA THR A 30 -28.49 30.12 3.29
C THR A 30 -27.22 30.87 3.63
N VAL A 31 -26.23 30.81 2.73
CA VAL A 31 -25.11 31.74 2.74
C VAL A 31 -25.64 33.08 2.27
N GLU A 32 -25.79 34.04 3.19
CA GLU A 32 -25.95 35.45 2.86
C GLU A 32 -24.74 35.89 2.01
N ALA A 33 -24.97 36.10 0.71
CA ALA A 33 -24.03 36.79 -0.16
C ALA A 33 -24.26 38.31 -0.02
N PRO A 34 -23.22 39.14 0.15
CA PRO A 34 -23.37 40.58 0.17
C PRO A 34 -23.60 41.12 -1.26
N ALA A 35 -24.41 42.18 -1.30
CA ALA A 35 -24.96 42.84 -2.47
C ALA A 35 -23.94 43.23 -3.56
N VAL A 36 -24.29 42.92 -4.82
CA VAL A 36 -23.80 43.62 -6.02
C VAL A 36 -24.98 43.81 -6.98
N GLU A 37 -25.09 45.02 -7.52
CA GLU A 37 -26.17 45.62 -8.32
C GLU A 37 -26.43 44.97 -9.71
N PRO A 38 -27.58 45.28 -10.36
CA PRO A 38 -28.16 44.44 -11.40
C PRO A 38 -27.69 44.81 -12.81
N VAL A 39 -27.51 43.81 -13.68
CA VAL A 39 -27.32 44.02 -15.13
C VAL A 39 -28.18 43.03 -15.92
N ALA A 40 -29.20 43.62 -16.57
CA ALA A 40 -29.82 43.36 -17.87
C ALA A 40 -30.42 41.98 -18.23
N GLU A 41 -31.61 42.10 -18.85
CA GLU A 41 -32.57 41.11 -19.31
C GLU A 41 -32.18 40.28 -20.55
N GLU A 42 -32.73 39.05 -20.58
CA GLU A 42 -33.32 38.28 -21.70
C GLU A 42 -32.46 37.58 -22.79
N PRO A 43 -32.97 36.55 -23.51
CA PRO A 43 -34.19 35.74 -23.29
C PRO A 43 -34.03 34.20 -23.45
N VAL A 44 -35.14 33.55 -23.06
CA VAL A 44 -35.64 32.18 -23.25
C VAL A 44 -35.38 31.54 -24.62
N VAL A 45 -34.96 30.27 -24.65
CA VAL A 45 -35.18 29.29 -25.75
C VAL A 45 -35.33 27.88 -25.12
N GLU A 46 -36.56 27.43 -24.90
CA GLU A 46 -37.24 26.27 -25.56
C GLU A 46 -36.60 24.87 -25.37
N GLU A 47 -37.32 24.03 -24.62
CA GLU A 47 -37.30 22.56 -24.69
C GLU A 47 -37.70 22.07 -26.10
N PRO A 48 -37.30 20.83 -26.45
CA PRO A 48 -38.37 19.89 -26.76
C PRO A 48 -38.26 18.51 -26.11
N ALA A 49 -39.46 17.98 -25.93
CA ALA A 49 -39.97 16.70 -25.43
C ALA A 49 -39.40 15.40 -26.09
N PRO A 50 -39.76 14.20 -25.57
CA PRO A 50 -38.98 12.97 -25.66
C PRO A 50 -39.34 12.10 -26.86
N VAL A 51 -38.43 11.20 -27.26
CA VAL A 51 -38.67 10.16 -28.27
C VAL A 51 -38.80 8.79 -27.60
N GLU A 52 -39.79 8.06 -28.11
CA GLU A 52 -40.43 6.84 -27.62
C GLU A 52 -39.56 5.57 -27.62
N GLU A 53 -39.85 4.76 -26.60
CA GLU A 53 -40.02 3.30 -26.53
C GLU A 53 -39.89 2.49 -27.84
N ALA A 54 -39.01 1.48 -27.84
CA ALA A 54 -39.13 0.28 -28.69
C ALA A 54 -38.35 -0.92 -28.11
N THR A 55 -39.06 -1.73 -27.33
CA THR A 55 -39.09 -3.22 -27.34
C THR A 55 -37.84 -4.02 -27.74
N THR A 56 -37.34 -4.79 -26.76
CA THR A 56 -36.61 -6.06 -26.89
C THR A 56 -37.40 -7.10 -27.70
N PRO A 57 -36.70 -8.07 -28.33
CA PRO A 57 -36.64 -9.40 -27.69
C PRO A 57 -35.30 -10.14 -27.88
N GLU A 58 -34.87 -10.81 -26.81
CA GLU A 58 -34.01 -12.02 -26.84
C GLU A 58 -34.84 -13.25 -27.29
N PRO A 59 -34.27 -14.38 -27.78
CA PRO A 59 -33.24 -15.16 -27.04
C PRO A 59 -32.13 -15.88 -27.87
N GLU A 60 -30.98 -16.09 -27.21
CA GLU A 60 -30.01 -17.23 -27.17
C GLU A 60 -29.89 -18.30 -28.32
N PRO A 61 -28.86 -19.18 -28.32
CA PRO A 61 -27.42 -19.03 -28.02
C PRO A 61 -26.54 -19.74 -29.09
N VAL A 62 -25.32 -19.26 -29.40
CA VAL A 62 -24.31 -20.10 -30.07
C VAL A 62 -22.91 -19.81 -29.55
N VAL A 63 -22.30 -20.91 -29.12
CA VAL A 63 -20.93 -21.11 -28.65
C VAL A 63 -20.00 -21.06 -29.86
N GLU A 64 -18.98 -20.20 -29.86
CA GLU A 64 -17.76 -20.43 -30.63
C GLU A 64 -16.55 -20.02 -29.79
N GLU A 65 -15.75 -21.04 -29.48
CA GLU A 65 -14.42 -20.92 -28.91
C GLU A 65 -13.51 -20.18 -29.90
N VAL A 66 -12.85 -19.13 -29.44
CA VAL A 66 -11.64 -18.62 -30.09
C VAL A 66 -10.53 -18.63 -29.05
N GLU A 67 -9.70 -19.67 -29.15
CA GLU A 67 -8.37 -19.69 -28.55
C GLU A 67 -7.57 -18.51 -29.12
N GLU A 68 -7.21 -17.55 -28.27
CA GLU A 68 -6.19 -16.56 -28.62
C GLU A 68 -4.96 -16.77 -27.73
N THR A 69 -3.93 -17.25 -28.42
CA THR A 69 -2.61 -17.65 -27.98
C THR A 69 -1.90 -16.54 -27.20
N ILE A 70 -1.47 -16.87 -25.98
CA ILE A 70 -0.58 -16.04 -25.17
C ILE A 70 0.84 -16.23 -25.72
N GLU A 71 1.38 -15.23 -26.44
CA GLU A 71 2.83 -15.13 -26.68
C GLU A 71 3.50 -14.48 -25.46
N GLU A 72 4.34 -15.26 -24.77
CA GLU A 72 5.33 -14.77 -23.83
C GLU A 72 6.45 -14.02 -24.58
N PRO A 73 6.84 -12.79 -24.18
CA PRO A 73 8.11 -12.23 -24.64
C PRO A 73 9.27 -12.73 -23.78
N GLU A 74 10.21 -13.40 -24.45
CA GLU A 74 11.54 -13.82 -23.99
C GLU A 74 12.43 -12.66 -23.48
N PRO A 75 13.47 -12.96 -22.67
CA PRO A 75 14.24 -11.94 -21.94
C PRO A 75 15.27 -11.24 -22.86
N VAL A 76 15.33 -9.92 -22.77
CA VAL A 76 16.35 -9.12 -23.46
C VAL A 76 17.61 -9.05 -22.60
N GLU A 77 18.71 -9.61 -23.12
CA GLU A 77 20.07 -9.55 -22.58
C GLU A 77 20.68 -8.13 -22.72
N GLU A 78 21.50 -7.76 -21.73
CA GLU A 78 22.32 -6.53 -21.69
C GLU A 78 23.41 -6.51 -22.78
N GLU A 79 23.62 -5.36 -23.41
CA GLU A 79 24.96 -4.93 -23.86
C GLU A 79 25.22 -3.45 -23.51
N PRO A 80 26.44 -3.12 -23.02
CA PRO A 80 26.77 -1.78 -22.52
C PRO A 80 27.21 -0.79 -23.62
N GLU A 81 26.78 0.46 -23.50
CA GLU A 81 27.21 1.58 -24.36
C GLU A 81 28.67 2.02 -24.12
N PRO A 82 29.37 2.54 -25.15
CA PRO A 82 30.81 2.81 -25.13
C PRO A 82 31.19 4.14 -24.45
N VAL A 83 32.26 4.10 -23.64
CA VAL A 83 32.91 5.28 -23.04
C VAL A 83 33.87 5.92 -24.06
N GLY A 84 33.63 7.19 -24.37
CA GLY A 84 34.42 8.00 -25.29
C GLY A 84 35.73 8.54 -24.71
N GLU A 85 36.77 8.38 -25.54
CA GLU A 85 37.94 9.22 -25.86
C GLU A 85 38.47 10.29 -24.86
N GLU A 86 39.76 10.14 -24.55
CA GLU A 86 40.67 11.14 -23.99
C GLU A 86 40.90 12.32 -24.94
N PRO A 87 41.28 13.49 -24.41
CA PRO A 87 42.30 14.29 -25.09
C PRO A 87 43.51 14.64 -24.22
N ALA A 88 44.64 14.61 -24.92
CA ALA A 88 46.00 14.91 -24.50
C ALA A 88 46.19 16.29 -23.89
N VAL A 89 47.14 16.39 -22.95
CA VAL A 89 47.76 17.65 -22.54
C VAL A 89 49.28 17.54 -22.72
N VAL A 90 49.76 18.41 -23.60
CA VAL A 90 51.14 18.72 -23.95
C VAL A 90 51.77 19.60 -22.87
N VAL A 91 52.95 19.24 -22.36
CA VAL A 91 53.91 20.17 -21.71
C VAL A 91 55.33 19.59 -21.97
N GLN A 92 56.00 20.05 -23.02
CA GLN A 92 57.13 21.01 -23.01
C GLN A 92 58.39 20.54 -22.27
N ASP A 93 59.43 20.30 -23.07
CA ASP A 93 60.85 20.19 -22.67
C ASP A 93 61.34 21.45 -21.94
N PRO A 94 62.45 21.35 -21.18
CA PRO A 94 63.67 21.96 -21.73
C PRO A 94 64.95 21.13 -21.53
N ILE A 95 65.80 21.27 -22.54
CA ILE A 95 67.21 20.89 -22.64
C ILE A 95 68.06 21.91 -21.85
N ASP A 96 69.08 21.44 -21.13
CA ASP A 96 70.38 22.15 -20.97
C ASP A 96 71.47 21.15 -20.48
N ASP A 97 72.22 20.60 -21.44
CA ASP A 97 73.70 20.57 -21.54
C ASP A 97 74.48 21.29 -20.39
N ILE A 98 75.59 20.86 -19.75
CA ILE A 98 76.81 20.05 -20.01
C ILE A 98 77.55 19.84 -18.63
N PRO A 99 78.81 19.32 -18.52
CA PRO A 99 79.28 17.94 -18.47
C PRO A 99 79.73 17.41 -17.09
N GLU A 100 79.79 16.08 -17.05
CA GLU A 100 80.70 15.17 -16.33
C GLU A 100 81.96 15.78 -15.66
N VAL A 101 81.99 15.74 -14.32
CA VAL A 101 83.23 15.84 -13.53
C VAL A 101 83.52 14.47 -12.90
N VAL A 102 84.62 13.90 -13.37
CA VAL A 102 85.25 12.68 -12.88
C VAL A 102 85.66 12.86 -11.42
N GLU A 103 84.95 12.22 -10.49
CA GLU A 103 85.40 12.08 -9.10
C GLU A 103 85.79 10.62 -8.82
N VAL A 104 87.10 10.40 -8.83
CA VAL A 104 87.75 9.12 -8.53
C VAL A 104 87.51 8.77 -7.05
N LYS A 105 86.56 7.89 -6.77
CA LYS A 105 86.46 7.22 -5.47
C LYS A 105 87.59 6.17 -5.35
N PRO A 106 88.46 6.25 -4.34
CA PRO A 106 89.49 5.23 -4.16
C PRO A 106 88.87 3.89 -3.75
N ALA A 107 89.40 2.82 -4.34
CA ALA A 107 89.03 1.44 -4.11
C ALA A 107 88.99 1.10 -2.61
N LYS A 108 87.82 0.68 -2.11
CA LYS A 108 87.70 0.07 -0.80
C LYS A 108 88.19 -1.38 -0.92
N LEU A 109 89.24 -1.66 -0.14
CA LEU A 109 89.94 -2.92 0.02
C LEU A 109 89.02 -4.16 0.02
N PRO A 110 89.49 -5.31 -0.49
CA PRO A 110 88.70 -6.55 -0.56
C PRO A 110 88.20 -7.00 0.83
N PRO A 111 87.04 -7.68 0.91
CA PRO A 111 86.44 -8.03 2.18
C PRO A 111 87.35 -8.98 2.97
N LYS A 112 87.58 -8.65 4.25
CA LYS A 112 88.17 -9.58 5.22
C LYS A 112 87.32 -10.86 5.24
N LYS A 113 87.96 -12.01 4.97
CA LYS A 113 87.43 -13.35 5.21
C LYS A 113 86.90 -13.42 6.65
N LYS A 114 85.61 -13.72 6.82
CA LYS A 114 85.05 -14.15 8.11
C LYS A 114 85.45 -15.61 8.32
N GLU A 115 86.04 -15.90 9.48
CA GLU A 115 86.26 -17.26 9.97
C GLU A 115 84.91 -18.01 10.16
N PRO A 116 84.89 -19.36 10.06
CA PRO A 116 83.66 -20.14 10.14
C PRO A 116 83.08 -20.15 11.55
N ALA A 117 81.78 -19.83 11.68
CA ALA A 117 81.01 -19.92 12.92
C ALA A 117 81.04 -21.35 13.51
N THR A 118 81.08 -21.48 14.84
CA THR A 118 80.98 -22.81 15.47
C THR A 118 79.63 -23.48 15.15
N PRO A 119 79.55 -24.83 15.09
CA PRO A 119 78.32 -25.55 14.73
C PRO A 119 77.10 -25.23 15.63
N ALA A 120 77.34 -24.81 16.88
CA ALA A 120 76.30 -24.40 17.82
C ALA A 120 75.74 -22.99 17.51
N GLU A 121 76.61 -22.04 17.14
CA GLU A 121 76.22 -20.69 16.73
C GLU A 121 75.51 -20.69 15.37
N ALA A 122 75.97 -21.54 14.43
CA ALA A 122 75.32 -21.74 13.14
C ALA A 122 73.92 -22.36 13.27
N LYS A 123 73.73 -23.31 14.19
CA LYS A 123 72.40 -23.88 14.48
C LYS A 123 71.45 -22.86 15.12
N LYS A 124 71.95 -22.04 16.05
CA LYS A 124 71.16 -20.98 16.72
C LYS A 124 70.76 -19.89 15.73
N GLN A 125 71.68 -19.41 14.88
CA GLN A 125 71.38 -18.48 13.80
C GLN A 125 70.40 -19.06 12.79
N LYS A 126 70.52 -20.34 12.41
CA LYS A 126 69.59 -20.98 11.49
C LYS A 126 68.17 -21.05 12.08
N HIS A 127 68.04 -21.35 13.36
CA HIS A 127 66.74 -21.40 14.03
C HIS A 127 66.12 -20.01 14.21
N GLU A 128 66.91 -18.98 14.52
CA GLU A 128 66.41 -17.59 14.55
C GLU A 128 66.08 -17.06 13.15
N ASN A 129 66.88 -17.37 12.13
CA ASN A 129 66.59 -16.99 10.75
C ASN A 129 65.35 -17.69 10.20
N LEU A 130 65.10 -18.95 10.60
CA LEU A 130 63.88 -19.68 10.23
C LEU A 130 62.65 -19.07 10.91
N LYS A 131 62.73 -18.77 12.21
CA LYS A 131 61.67 -18.04 12.93
C LYS A 131 61.41 -16.67 12.30
N ASN A 132 62.47 -15.93 11.97
CA ASN A 132 62.34 -14.63 11.32
C ASN A 132 61.77 -14.74 9.89
N ALA A 133 62.07 -15.82 9.15
CA ALA A 133 61.52 -16.08 7.83
C ALA A 133 60.02 -16.44 7.88
N GLU A 134 59.62 -17.30 8.81
CA GLU A 134 58.20 -17.64 9.05
C GLU A 134 57.41 -16.40 9.48
N VAL A 135 57.98 -15.56 10.36
CA VAL A 135 57.38 -14.27 10.75
C VAL A 135 57.26 -13.34 9.54
N GLN A 136 58.26 -13.29 8.65
CA GLN A 136 58.22 -12.48 7.43
C GLN A 136 57.19 -12.98 6.41
N GLU A 137 57.00 -14.30 6.27
CA GLU A 137 55.95 -14.85 5.40
C GLU A 137 54.55 -14.56 5.94
N VAL A 138 54.32 -14.73 7.25
CA VAL A 138 53.04 -14.39 7.89
C VAL A 138 52.75 -12.89 7.76
N LEU A 139 53.75 -12.02 7.90
CA LEU A 139 53.60 -10.57 7.70
C LEU A 139 53.24 -10.21 6.26
N LYS A 140 53.82 -10.89 5.26
CA LYS A 140 53.48 -10.68 3.85
C LYS A 140 52.06 -11.12 3.52
N VAL A 141 51.60 -12.24 4.09
CA VAL A 141 50.20 -12.69 3.98
C VAL A 141 49.27 -11.67 4.61
N PHE A 142 49.58 -11.20 5.82
CA PHE A 142 48.78 -10.16 6.47
C PHE A 142 48.72 -8.88 5.63
N GLN A 143 49.83 -8.39 5.09
CA GLN A 143 49.81 -7.21 4.21
C GLN A 143 49.05 -7.43 2.90
N LYS A 144 49.09 -8.65 2.33
CA LYS A 144 48.38 -9.01 1.10
C LYS A 144 46.86 -9.05 1.30
N TYR A 145 46.39 -9.57 2.44
CA TYR A 145 44.96 -9.75 2.70
C TYR A 145 44.34 -8.65 3.58
N ALA A 146 45.13 -7.84 4.29
CA ALA A 146 44.60 -6.79 5.17
C ALA A 146 43.75 -5.76 4.41
N LYS A 147 44.15 -5.35 3.20
CA LYS A 147 43.39 -4.39 2.38
C LYS A 147 42.02 -4.93 1.94
N PRO A 148 41.92 -6.08 1.24
CA PRO A 148 40.61 -6.61 0.82
C PRO A 148 39.72 -7.04 1.99
N VAL A 149 40.31 -7.53 3.10
CA VAL A 149 39.56 -7.85 4.32
C VAL A 149 39.04 -6.58 4.98
N ALA A 150 39.85 -5.52 5.07
CA ALA A 150 39.39 -4.23 5.60
C ALA A 150 38.29 -3.60 4.74
N THR A 151 38.39 -3.64 3.41
CA THR A 151 37.32 -3.15 2.52
C THR A 151 36.04 -3.97 2.67
N ALA A 152 36.14 -5.29 2.81
CA ALA A 152 34.98 -6.15 3.06
C ALA A 152 34.32 -5.83 4.40
N ILE A 153 35.11 -5.62 5.47
CA ILE A 153 34.58 -5.23 6.79
C ILE A 153 33.88 -3.86 6.70
N VAL A 154 34.51 -2.87 6.05
CA VAL A 154 33.91 -1.53 5.89
C VAL A 154 32.62 -1.60 5.07
N ALA A 155 32.58 -2.39 4.00
CA ALA A 155 31.37 -2.58 3.20
C ALA A 155 30.25 -3.23 4.03
N VAL A 156 30.56 -4.28 4.81
CA VAL A 156 29.59 -4.92 5.72
C VAL A 156 29.11 -3.94 6.79
N CYS A 157 30.02 -3.17 7.40
CA CYS A 157 29.65 -2.13 8.37
C CYS A 157 28.76 -1.05 7.73
N ALA A 158 29.06 -0.61 6.51
CA ALA A 158 28.25 0.37 5.78
C ALA A 158 26.84 -0.17 5.52
N VAL A 159 26.69 -1.42 5.10
CA VAL A 159 25.38 -2.07 4.91
C VAL A 159 24.62 -2.21 6.22
N VAL A 160 25.28 -2.60 7.33
CA VAL A 160 24.66 -2.71 8.65
C VAL A 160 24.21 -1.35 9.18
N LEU A 161 25.05 -0.32 9.04
CA LEU A 161 24.71 1.05 9.44
C LEU A 161 23.59 1.62 8.55
N PHE A 162 23.61 1.36 7.25
CA PHE A 162 22.55 1.77 6.33
C PHE A 162 21.22 1.09 6.69
N ASN A 163 21.21 -0.22 6.92
CA ASN A 163 20.02 -0.94 7.36
C ASN A 163 19.51 -0.47 8.72
N SER A 164 20.42 -0.17 9.66
CA SER A 164 20.09 0.39 10.97
C SER A 164 19.47 1.78 10.84
N PHE A 165 20.04 2.66 10.01
CA PHE A 165 19.55 4.01 9.75
C PHE A 165 18.19 3.98 9.03
N MET A 166 18.03 3.13 8.02
CA MET A 166 16.76 2.93 7.32
C MET A 166 15.69 2.38 8.26
N LYS A 167 16.01 1.40 9.10
CA LYS A 167 15.08 0.87 10.11
C LYS A 167 14.71 1.95 11.13
N ASN A 168 15.66 2.69 11.66
CA ASN A 168 15.42 3.78 12.60
C ASN A 168 14.55 4.90 12.00
N SER A 169 14.76 5.21 10.72
CA SER A 169 13.96 6.21 10.00
C SER A 169 12.53 5.71 9.73
N ARG A 170 12.35 4.41 9.43
CA ARG A 170 11.03 3.78 9.30
C ARG A 170 10.27 3.82 10.62
N MET A 171 10.91 3.44 11.73
CA MET A 171 10.29 3.47 13.06
C MET A 171 9.77 4.86 13.44
N LYS A 172 10.55 5.92 13.18
CA LYS A 172 10.11 7.31 13.44
C LYS A 172 8.90 7.70 12.60
N LYS A 173 8.87 7.27 11.33
CA LYS A 173 7.72 7.50 10.45
C LYS A 173 6.49 6.73 10.89
N GLU A 174 6.64 5.48 11.31
CA GLU A 174 5.54 4.66 11.84
C GLU A 174 4.95 5.30 13.11
N TYR A 175 5.78 5.72 14.07
CA TYR A 175 5.30 6.42 15.26
C TYR A 175 4.57 7.73 14.93
N ALA A 176 5.10 8.52 13.99
CA ALA A 176 4.45 9.76 13.56
C ALA A 176 3.12 9.49 12.84
N ALA A 177 3.05 8.44 12.03
CA ALA A 177 1.83 8.01 11.34
C ALA A 177 0.75 7.56 12.33
N ASP A 178 1.12 6.78 13.35
CA ASP A 178 0.19 6.35 14.39
C ASP A 178 -0.32 7.53 15.22
N ALA A 179 0.57 8.46 15.58
CA ALA A 179 0.18 9.68 16.28
C ALA A 179 -0.76 10.57 15.43
N ALA A 180 -0.48 10.69 14.12
CA ALA A 180 -1.34 11.41 13.19
C ALA A 180 -2.70 10.73 13.05
N LEU A 181 -2.74 9.40 12.92
CA LEU A 181 -3.97 8.63 12.83
C LEU A 181 -4.85 8.79 14.08
N LEU A 182 -4.24 8.77 15.27
CA LEU A 182 -4.95 9.01 16.53
C LEU A 182 -5.51 10.43 16.65
N ALA A 183 -4.89 11.40 15.99
CA ALA A 183 -5.32 12.80 16.01
C ALA A 183 -6.31 13.15 14.89
N ALA A 184 -6.35 12.36 13.81
CA ALA A 184 -7.14 12.63 12.62
C ALA A 184 -8.65 12.60 12.90
N LYS A 185 -9.37 13.61 12.39
CA LYS A 185 -10.82 13.76 12.55
C LYS A 185 -11.53 14.27 11.30
N SER A 186 -10.81 14.41 10.20
CA SER A 186 -11.33 14.99 8.97
C SER A 186 -10.73 14.30 7.76
N ALA A 187 -11.41 14.45 6.61
CA ALA A 187 -10.90 13.96 5.33
C ALA A 187 -9.48 14.51 5.04
N THR A 188 -9.20 15.78 5.35
CA THR A 188 -7.89 16.38 5.13
C THR A 188 -6.80 15.72 5.98
N ASP A 189 -7.08 15.41 7.24
CA ASP A 189 -6.11 14.74 8.12
C ASP A 189 -5.79 13.34 7.61
N TYR A 190 -6.82 12.57 7.23
CA TYR A 190 -6.62 11.24 6.69
C TYR A 190 -5.89 11.25 5.35
N GLN A 191 -6.20 12.20 4.47
CA GLN A 191 -5.50 12.38 3.20
C GLN A 191 -4.01 12.67 3.43
N ALA A 192 -3.69 13.57 4.36
CA ALA A 192 -2.30 13.87 4.71
C ALA A 192 -1.55 12.63 5.20
N ILE A 193 -2.21 11.73 5.95
CA ILE A 193 -1.61 10.47 6.36
C ILE A 193 -1.32 9.56 5.16
N LEU A 194 -2.24 9.47 4.20
CA LEU A 194 -2.03 8.66 3.00
C LEU A 194 -0.90 9.21 2.12
N ASP A 195 -0.77 10.53 2.04
CA ASP A 195 0.25 11.21 1.24
C ASP A 195 1.65 11.07 1.89
N ASP A 196 1.77 11.34 3.19
CA ASP A 196 3.06 11.37 3.89
C ASP A 196 3.48 10.00 4.45
N TYR A 197 2.50 9.15 4.79
CA TYR A 197 2.69 7.88 5.49
C TYR A 197 2.04 6.69 4.77
N GLY A 198 1.71 6.77 3.47
CA GLY A 198 1.03 5.71 2.72
C GLY A 198 1.71 4.33 2.65
N LYS A 199 2.92 4.17 3.22
CA LYS A 199 3.64 2.90 3.33
C LYS A 199 3.72 2.35 4.76
N THR A 200 3.12 3.04 5.74
CA THR A 200 3.09 2.58 7.14
C THR A 200 1.87 1.70 7.40
N PRO A 201 1.87 0.91 8.49
CA PRO A 201 0.70 0.12 8.91
C PRO A 201 -0.54 0.96 9.25
N SER A 202 -0.40 2.27 9.44
CA SER A 202 -1.49 3.21 9.72
C SER A 202 -2.26 3.62 8.45
N ALA A 203 -1.66 3.45 7.25
CA ALA A 203 -2.25 3.85 5.98
C ALA A 203 -3.59 3.17 5.65
N PRO A 204 -3.79 1.84 5.86
CA PRO A 204 -5.10 1.21 5.65
C PRO A 204 -6.19 1.85 6.51
N LEU A 205 -5.91 2.08 7.80
CA LEU A 205 -6.87 2.70 8.72
C LEU A 205 -7.18 4.14 8.33
N ALA A 206 -6.17 4.91 7.90
CA ALA A 206 -6.39 6.25 7.34
C ALA A 206 -7.25 6.22 6.07
N MET A 207 -7.08 5.22 5.21
CA MET A 207 -7.93 5.04 4.02
C MET A 207 -9.37 4.72 4.38
N MET A 208 -9.60 3.89 5.41
CA MET A 208 -10.95 3.64 5.95
C MET A 208 -11.57 4.92 6.51
N GLY A 209 -10.80 5.70 7.28
CA GLY A 209 -11.24 6.99 7.82
C GLY A 209 -11.60 7.99 6.72
N LEU A 210 -10.73 8.15 5.71
CA LEU A 210 -11.00 9.02 4.57
C LEU A 210 -12.25 8.59 3.81
N ALA A 211 -12.41 7.29 3.54
CA ALA A 211 -13.58 6.76 2.85
C ALA A 211 -14.87 7.05 3.64
N GLN A 212 -14.83 6.90 4.96
CA GLN A 212 -15.95 7.21 5.84
C GLN A 212 -16.30 8.71 5.81
N GLU A 213 -15.30 9.59 5.87
CA GLU A 213 -15.53 11.03 5.79
C GLU A 213 -16.13 11.44 4.43
N LYS A 214 -15.66 10.81 3.35
CA LYS A 214 -16.24 10.99 2.01
C LYS A 214 -17.68 10.50 1.93
N PHE A 215 -17.99 9.36 2.54
CA PHE A 215 -19.35 8.84 2.64
C PHE A 215 -20.27 9.80 3.42
N ASN A 216 -19.81 10.28 4.58
CA ASN A 216 -20.53 11.23 5.42
C ASN A 216 -20.79 12.57 4.70
N ALA A 217 -19.88 12.99 3.82
CA ALA A 217 -20.02 14.17 2.97
C ALA A 217 -20.93 13.96 1.74
N GLY A 218 -21.50 12.76 1.56
CA GLY A 218 -22.30 12.41 0.39
C GLY A 218 -21.48 12.21 -0.90
N GLN A 219 -20.15 12.18 -0.81
CA GLN A 219 -19.24 11.92 -1.92
C GLN A 219 -19.13 10.40 -2.16
N LEU A 220 -20.25 9.78 -2.51
CA LEU A 220 -20.41 8.32 -2.50
C LEU A 220 -19.51 7.60 -3.51
N ASP A 221 -19.25 8.20 -4.67
CA ASP A 221 -18.32 7.63 -5.66
C ASP A 221 -16.86 7.63 -5.18
N GLU A 222 -16.43 8.71 -4.53
CA GLU A 222 -15.09 8.80 -3.93
C GLU A 222 -14.94 7.80 -2.79
N ALA A 223 -15.95 7.69 -1.92
CA ALA A 223 -15.99 6.71 -0.84
C ALA A 223 -15.91 5.28 -1.37
N ALA A 224 -16.76 4.92 -2.34
CA ALA A 224 -16.75 3.60 -2.97
C ALA A 224 -15.39 3.28 -3.62
N SER A 225 -14.77 4.28 -4.28
CA SER A 225 -13.43 4.10 -4.86
C SER A 225 -12.36 3.84 -3.80
N LEU A 226 -12.40 4.54 -2.67
CA LEU A 226 -11.45 4.34 -1.56
C LEU A 226 -11.63 2.97 -0.91
N TYR A 227 -12.86 2.54 -0.63
CA TYR A 227 -13.11 1.18 -0.14
C TYR A 227 -12.69 0.10 -1.14
N GLY A 228 -12.95 0.32 -2.44
CA GLY A 228 -12.48 -0.60 -3.49
C GLY A 228 -10.96 -0.64 -3.63
N LYS A 229 -10.26 0.48 -3.40
CA LYS A 229 -8.78 0.49 -3.31
C LYS A 229 -8.31 -0.26 -2.07
N PHE A 230 -9.00 -0.12 -0.94
CA PHE A 230 -8.68 -0.85 0.28
C PHE A 230 -8.75 -2.36 0.06
N THR A 231 -9.85 -2.88 -0.49
CA THR A 231 -10.04 -4.32 -0.71
C THR A 231 -9.00 -4.90 -1.68
N LYS A 232 -8.57 -4.12 -2.68
CA LYS A 232 -7.53 -4.51 -3.64
C LYS A 232 -6.12 -4.48 -3.04
N ASN A 233 -5.78 -3.42 -2.31
CA ASN A 233 -4.42 -3.21 -1.79
C ASN A 233 -4.17 -3.97 -0.47
N TYR A 234 -5.22 -4.22 0.30
CA TYR A 234 -5.15 -4.81 1.64
C TYR A 234 -6.12 -6.00 1.82
N PRO A 235 -6.13 -7.01 0.91
CA PRO A 235 -7.12 -8.09 0.92
C PRO A 235 -7.04 -9.00 2.16
N LYS A 236 -5.93 -8.98 2.89
CA LYS A 236 -5.71 -9.77 4.13
C LYS A 236 -5.85 -8.94 5.41
N HIS A 237 -6.19 -7.65 5.29
CA HIS A 237 -6.38 -6.79 6.47
C HIS A 237 -7.67 -7.17 7.19
N GLU A 238 -7.70 -7.02 8.51
CA GLU A 238 -8.86 -7.30 9.36
C GLU A 238 -10.12 -6.50 8.98
N MET A 239 -9.96 -5.38 8.27
CA MET A 239 -11.05 -4.51 7.82
C MET A 239 -11.41 -4.74 6.35
N ALA A 240 -10.83 -5.73 5.67
CA ALA A 240 -11.10 -5.97 4.25
C ALA A 240 -12.58 -6.29 3.99
N ALA A 241 -13.18 -7.14 4.82
CA ALA A 241 -14.61 -7.42 4.76
C ALA A 241 -15.46 -6.17 5.08
N GLN A 242 -15.06 -5.35 6.06
CA GLN A 242 -15.75 -4.10 6.36
C GLN A 242 -15.67 -3.10 5.19
N ALA A 243 -14.51 -2.99 4.53
CA ALA A 243 -14.35 -2.13 3.37
C ALA A 243 -15.22 -2.60 2.19
N GLU A 244 -15.23 -3.91 1.91
CA GLU A 244 -16.11 -4.48 0.88
C GLU A 244 -17.59 -4.21 1.20
N PHE A 245 -18.00 -4.43 2.46
CA PHE A 245 -19.35 -4.10 2.91
C PHE A 245 -19.68 -2.62 2.70
N ASN A 246 -18.82 -1.70 3.15
CA ASN A 246 -19.05 -0.27 3.03
C ASN A 246 -19.06 0.20 1.57
N GLN A 247 -18.32 -0.45 0.68
CA GLN A 247 -18.39 -0.19 -0.75
C GLN A 247 -19.79 -0.49 -1.30
N ILE A 248 -20.42 -1.58 -0.84
CA ILE A 248 -21.80 -1.94 -1.19
C ILE A 248 -22.79 -0.94 -0.57
N THR A 249 -22.56 -0.50 0.67
CA THR A 249 -23.36 0.56 1.30
C THR A 249 -23.31 1.87 0.52
N CYS A 250 -22.17 2.21 -0.10
CA CYS A 250 -22.09 3.37 -0.99
C CYS A 250 -23.02 3.20 -2.20
N LYS A 251 -23.08 2.01 -2.80
CA LYS A 251 -23.99 1.69 -3.92
C LYS A 251 -25.46 1.85 -3.52
N GLU A 252 -25.82 1.30 -2.36
CA GLU A 252 -27.16 1.48 -1.78
C GLU A 252 -27.49 2.97 -1.59
N ALA A 253 -26.58 3.73 -0.98
CA ALA A 253 -26.77 5.16 -0.72
C ALA A 253 -26.89 5.99 -2.01
N LYS A 254 -26.29 5.53 -3.12
CA LYS A 254 -26.44 6.15 -4.44
C LYS A 254 -27.80 5.88 -5.09
N GLY A 255 -28.60 4.97 -4.53
CA GLY A 255 -29.85 4.51 -5.12
C GLY A 255 -29.66 3.40 -6.16
N GLU A 256 -28.46 2.82 -6.27
CA GLU A 256 -28.18 1.68 -7.15
C GLU A 256 -28.67 0.38 -6.47
N LEU A 257 -29.94 0.36 -6.06
CA LEU A 257 -30.53 -0.63 -5.16
C LEU A 257 -30.53 -2.05 -5.71
N GLY A 258 -30.75 -2.20 -7.03
CA GLY A 258 -30.72 -3.49 -7.70
C GLY A 258 -29.34 -4.14 -7.59
N GLU A 259 -28.30 -3.39 -7.96
CA GLU A 259 -26.90 -3.84 -7.87
C GLU A 259 -26.50 -4.09 -6.41
N ALA A 260 -26.85 -3.17 -5.50
CA ALA A 260 -26.55 -3.29 -4.08
C ALA A 260 -27.15 -4.56 -3.46
N SER A 261 -28.40 -4.91 -3.81
CA SER A 261 -29.06 -6.11 -3.28
C SER A 261 -28.35 -7.41 -3.70
N ILE A 262 -27.85 -7.48 -4.94
CA ILE A 262 -27.06 -8.60 -5.45
C ILE A 262 -25.73 -8.67 -4.68
N LEU A 263 -25.01 -7.55 -4.61
CA LEU A 263 -23.71 -7.48 -3.94
C LEU A 263 -23.79 -7.83 -2.45
N TYR A 264 -24.85 -7.43 -1.74
CA TYR A 264 -25.06 -7.84 -0.35
C TYR A 264 -25.28 -9.36 -0.22
N GLY A 265 -25.97 -9.99 -1.17
CA GLY A 265 -26.13 -11.45 -1.22
C GLY A 265 -24.80 -12.17 -1.45
N ASP A 266 -24.00 -11.67 -2.40
CA ASP A 266 -22.66 -12.19 -2.66
C ASP A 266 -21.75 -12.02 -1.45
N PHE A 267 -21.84 -10.88 -0.78
CA PHE A 267 -21.11 -10.60 0.45
C PHE A 267 -21.45 -11.61 1.55
N LYS A 268 -22.74 -11.87 1.81
CA LYS A 268 -23.16 -12.90 2.79
C LYS A 268 -22.56 -14.25 2.44
N THR A 269 -22.60 -14.63 1.17
CA THR A 269 -22.13 -15.94 0.69
C THR A 269 -20.62 -16.07 0.87
N LYS A 270 -19.87 -15.02 0.53
CA LYS A 270 -18.40 -14.97 0.64
C LYS A 270 -17.92 -14.88 2.10
N HIS A 271 -18.66 -14.19 2.95
CA HIS A 271 -18.28 -13.88 4.33
C HIS A 271 -19.26 -14.49 5.35
N GLU A 272 -19.74 -15.71 5.13
CA GLU A 272 -20.83 -16.33 5.92
C GLU A 272 -20.56 -16.38 7.44
N GLY A 273 -19.31 -16.54 7.86
CA GLY A 273 -18.92 -16.54 9.27
C GLY A 273 -18.68 -15.15 9.88
N SER A 274 -18.80 -14.07 9.11
CA SER A 274 -18.59 -12.70 9.57
C SER A 274 -19.79 -12.17 10.34
N HIS A 275 -19.54 -11.33 11.36
CA HIS A 275 -20.60 -10.57 12.03
C HIS A 275 -21.35 -9.62 11.08
N LEU A 276 -20.79 -9.32 9.91
CA LEU A 276 -21.41 -8.51 8.86
C LEU A 276 -22.37 -9.30 7.95
N ALA A 277 -22.33 -10.63 7.94
CA ALA A 277 -23.19 -11.46 7.11
C ALA A 277 -24.70 -11.22 7.37
N PRO A 278 -25.21 -11.20 8.62
CA PRO A 278 -26.62 -10.85 8.86
C PRO A 278 -26.93 -9.39 8.50
N VAL A 279 -25.97 -8.48 8.66
CA VAL A 279 -26.14 -7.06 8.31
C VAL A 279 -26.28 -6.89 6.79
N ALA A 280 -25.55 -7.68 6.01
CA ALA A 280 -25.66 -7.68 4.56
C ALA A 280 -27.03 -8.21 4.10
N LEU A 281 -27.56 -9.27 4.72
CA LEU A 281 -28.93 -9.71 4.41
C LEU A 281 -29.98 -8.65 4.74
N LEU A 282 -29.86 -7.96 5.87
CA LEU A 282 -30.74 -6.84 6.18
C LEU A 282 -30.60 -5.69 5.17
N GLY A 283 -29.38 -5.39 4.72
CA GLY A 283 -29.13 -4.44 3.63
C GLY A 283 -29.81 -4.86 2.32
N LYS A 284 -29.71 -6.14 1.95
CA LYS A 284 -30.39 -6.73 0.78
C LYS A 284 -31.91 -6.61 0.88
N ALA A 285 -32.49 -6.98 2.03
CA ALA A 285 -33.94 -6.86 2.26
C ALA A 285 -34.40 -5.40 2.16
N ARG A 286 -33.65 -4.47 2.76
CA ARG A 286 -33.92 -3.03 2.68
C ARG A 286 -33.82 -2.50 1.24
N CYS A 287 -32.88 -2.98 0.44
CA CYS A 287 -32.81 -2.63 -0.99
C CYS A 287 -34.08 -3.07 -1.72
N TYR A 288 -34.60 -4.28 -1.46
CA TYR A 288 -35.86 -4.74 -2.04
C TYR A 288 -37.06 -3.92 -1.54
N GLU A 289 -37.09 -3.52 -0.27
CA GLU A 289 -38.15 -2.63 0.24
C GLU A 289 -38.15 -1.28 -0.47
N LEU A 290 -36.97 -0.70 -0.71
CA LEU A 290 -36.82 0.59 -1.40
C LEU A 290 -37.13 0.51 -2.90
N LEU A 291 -37.11 -0.70 -3.47
CA LEU A 291 -37.56 -0.99 -4.84
C LEU A 291 -39.05 -1.36 -4.92
N ASP A 292 -39.80 -1.23 -3.82
CA ASP A 292 -41.18 -1.70 -3.65
C ASP A 292 -41.38 -3.19 -3.94
N ASN A 293 -40.28 -3.96 -3.94
CA ASN A 293 -40.30 -5.39 -4.15
C ASN A 293 -40.52 -6.15 -2.83
N HIS A 294 -41.72 -6.00 -2.28
CA HIS A 294 -42.06 -6.46 -0.93
C HIS A 294 -42.07 -8.00 -0.79
N ALA A 295 -42.35 -8.74 -1.86
CA ALA A 295 -42.34 -10.21 -1.81
C ALA A 295 -40.91 -10.73 -1.59
N GLU A 296 -39.94 -10.17 -2.30
CA GLU A 296 -38.52 -10.52 -2.20
C GLU A 296 -37.93 -10.03 -0.87
N ALA A 297 -38.29 -8.83 -0.42
CA ALA A 297 -37.90 -8.33 0.91
C ALA A 297 -38.35 -9.30 2.02
N LYS A 298 -39.59 -9.79 1.96
CA LYS A 298 -40.12 -10.77 2.91
C LYS A 298 -39.27 -12.04 2.94
N ILE A 299 -38.94 -12.62 1.79
CA ILE A 299 -38.13 -13.84 1.71
C ILE A 299 -36.77 -13.63 2.40
N VAL A 300 -36.13 -12.49 2.20
CA VAL A 300 -34.82 -12.20 2.81
C VAL A 300 -34.93 -11.98 4.32
N PHE A 301 -36.01 -11.38 4.83
CA PHE A 301 -36.23 -11.29 6.27
C PHE A 301 -36.47 -12.65 6.93
N GLU A 302 -37.26 -13.51 6.30
CA GLU A 302 -37.44 -14.89 6.74
C GLU A 302 -36.10 -15.64 6.74
N GLU A 303 -35.25 -15.42 5.73
CA GLU A 303 -33.89 -15.95 5.67
C GLU A 303 -33.05 -15.54 6.89
N VAL A 304 -33.06 -14.26 7.28
CA VAL A 304 -32.36 -13.78 8.49
C VAL A 304 -32.85 -14.50 9.74
N MET A 305 -34.16 -14.67 9.89
CA MET A 305 -34.76 -15.35 11.05
C MET A 305 -34.38 -16.84 11.11
N VAL A 306 -34.23 -17.48 9.95
CA VAL A 306 -33.86 -18.91 9.85
C VAL A 306 -32.36 -19.13 10.10
N PHE A 307 -31.48 -18.30 9.53
CA PHE A 307 -30.03 -18.49 9.68
C PHE A 307 -29.47 -17.92 10.98
N TYR A 308 -30.14 -16.95 11.60
CA TYR A 308 -29.69 -16.31 12.84
C TYR A 308 -30.77 -16.35 13.94
N PRO A 309 -31.33 -17.53 14.28
CA PRO A 309 -32.36 -17.65 15.31
C PRO A 309 -31.79 -17.20 16.66
N ASP A 310 -32.59 -16.48 17.46
CA ASP A 310 -32.21 -15.93 18.77
C ASP A 310 -31.17 -14.78 18.76
N SER A 311 -30.94 -14.14 17.61
CA SER A 311 -30.09 -12.95 17.48
C SER A 311 -30.89 -11.63 17.55
N ALA A 312 -30.19 -10.51 17.77
CA ALA A 312 -30.79 -9.18 17.62
C ALA A 312 -31.24 -8.92 16.17
N TRP A 313 -30.52 -9.50 15.19
CA TRP A 313 -30.84 -9.40 13.77
C TRP A 313 -32.17 -10.05 13.42
N ALA A 314 -32.49 -11.20 14.03
CA ALA A 314 -33.79 -11.85 13.85
C ALA A 314 -34.94 -11.01 14.40
N GLN A 315 -34.74 -10.31 15.53
CA GLN A 315 -35.76 -9.39 16.07
C GLN A 315 -35.98 -8.18 15.16
N ILE A 316 -34.90 -7.64 14.58
CA ILE A 316 -34.98 -6.55 13.60
C ILE A 316 -35.71 -7.04 12.34
N ALA A 317 -35.36 -8.21 11.83
CA ALA A 317 -35.99 -8.81 10.66
C ALA A 317 -37.49 -9.08 10.89
N GLU A 318 -37.88 -9.60 12.06
CA GLU A 318 -39.29 -9.83 12.41
C GLU A 318 -40.08 -8.52 12.44
N ALA A 319 -39.52 -7.46 13.04
CA ALA A 319 -40.16 -6.15 13.08
C ALA A 319 -40.35 -5.55 11.66
N GLN A 320 -39.33 -5.64 10.81
CA GLN A 320 -39.39 -5.14 9.44
C GLN A 320 -40.30 -5.99 8.55
N LEU A 321 -40.31 -7.30 8.74
CA LEU A 321 -41.21 -8.23 8.05
C LEU A 321 -42.68 -7.86 8.30
N GLY A 322 -43.06 -7.51 9.54
CA GLY A 322 -44.43 -7.06 9.84
C GLY A 322 -44.84 -5.80 9.06
N VAL A 323 -43.90 -4.89 8.82
CA VAL A 323 -44.12 -3.70 7.97
C VAL A 323 -44.30 -4.11 6.51
N VAL A 324 -43.41 -4.95 5.98
CA VAL A 324 -43.47 -5.44 4.60
C VAL A 324 -44.76 -6.21 4.32
N GLU A 325 -45.19 -7.08 5.23
CA GLU A 325 -46.44 -7.84 5.09
C GLU A 325 -47.68 -6.95 5.08
N SER A 326 -47.65 -5.80 5.74
CA SER A 326 -48.75 -4.85 5.70
C SER A 326 -48.91 -4.18 4.33
N LYS A 327 -47.81 -4.03 3.58
CA LYS A 327 -47.79 -3.45 2.23
C LYS A 327 -48.13 -4.45 1.12
N LEU A 328 -48.08 -5.75 1.41
CA LEU A 328 -48.46 -6.83 0.50
C LEU A 328 -49.98 -7.12 0.47
N LYS A 329 -50.73 -6.56 1.41
CA LYS A 329 -52.19 -6.75 1.55
C LYS A 329 -52.97 -5.67 0.80
#